data_AF-A0A5J6WGG3-F1
#
_entry.id   AF-A0A5J6WGG3-F1
#
_cell.length_a   1.000
_cell.length_b   1.000
_cell.length_c   1.000
_cell.angle_alpha   90.00
_cell.angle_beta   90.00
_cell.angle_gamma   90.00
#
_symmetry.space_group_name_H-M   'P 1'
#
loop_
_entity.id
_entity.type
_entity.pdbx_description
1 polymer ?
#
loop_
_entity_poly.entity_id
_entity_poly.type
_entity_poly.pdbx_seq_one_letter_code
_entity_poly.pdbx_strand_id
1 'polypeptide(L)'
;MHTIPDFMTAQHRHCDDAFIAAESSVSASKWPEADSQWTLFTTDLETHLQQEETILFPAFEQATGMTMGPTQVMRAEHAQMRQLVAEMTQQLSAQNKAKFLGLSETLMILMQQHNMKEEQMLYPMTQAHLPDADAVLQQVKAYS
;
A
#
# COMPACT_ATOMS: atom_id res chain seq x y z
N MET A 1 -11.36 -18.62 -8.14
CA MET A 1 -9.90 -18.49 -7.97
C MET A 1 -9.57 -17.02 -8.11
N HIS A 2 -8.94 -16.40 -7.11
CA HIS A 2 -8.44 -15.03 -7.23
C HIS A 2 -6.98 -15.12 -7.70
N THR A 3 -6.59 -14.33 -8.69
CA THR A 3 -5.19 -14.23 -9.13
C THR A 3 -4.40 -13.28 -8.21
N ILE A 4 -3.07 -13.24 -8.38
CA ILE A 4 -2.24 -12.25 -7.67
C ILE A 4 -2.72 -10.81 -7.97
N PRO A 5 -2.88 -10.39 -9.24
CA PRO A 5 -3.45 -9.07 -9.55
C PRO A 5 -4.80 -8.83 -8.86
N ASP A 6 -5.75 -9.76 -8.96
CA ASP A 6 -7.09 -9.55 -8.41
C ASP A 6 -7.07 -9.29 -6.90
N PHE A 7 -6.23 -10.06 -6.18
CA PHE A 7 -6.11 -9.96 -4.74
C PHE A 7 -5.40 -8.67 -4.32
N MET A 8 -4.27 -8.35 -4.92
CA MET A 8 -3.47 -7.17 -4.55
C MET A 8 -4.21 -5.86 -4.90
N THR A 9 -4.82 -5.77 -6.09
CA THR A 9 -5.66 -4.63 -6.48
C THR A 9 -6.90 -4.49 -5.57
N ALA A 10 -7.43 -5.58 -5.01
CA ALA A 10 -8.50 -5.48 -4.02
C ALA A 10 -8.01 -4.89 -2.68
N GLN A 11 -6.78 -5.19 -2.26
CA GLN A 11 -6.17 -4.57 -1.09
C GLN A 11 -5.93 -3.07 -1.30
N HIS A 12 -5.46 -2.65 -2.47
CA HIS A 12 -5.35 -1.22 -2.81
C HIS A 12 -6.66 -0.48 -2.60
N ARG A 13 -7.76 -1.01 -3.14
CA ARG A 13 -9.10 -0.40 -2.97
C ARG A 13 -9.51 -0.31 -1.50
N HIS A 14 -9.22 -1.34 -0.70
CA HIS A 14 -9.54 -1.32 0.72
C HIS A 14 -8.75 -0.24 1.47
N CYS A 15 -7.46 -0.13 1.16
CA CYS A 15 -6.57 0.89 1.70
C CYS A 15 -7.03 2.31 1.31
N ASP A 16 -7.38 2.51 0.04
CA ASP A 16 -7.93 3.78 -0.48
C ASP A 16 -9.23 4.19 0.23
N ASP A 17 -10.16 3.25 0.44
CA ASP A 17 -11.42 3.51 1.14
C ASP A 17 -11.20 3.97 2.58
N ALA A 18 -10.30 3.30 3.32
CA ALA A 18 -9.93 3.67 4.69
C ALA A 18 -9.24 5.05 4.75
N PHE A 19 -8.35 5.32 3.78
CA PHE A 19 -7.66 6.60 3.64
C PHE A 19 -8.66 7.76 3.42
N ILE A 20 -9.58 7.60 2.48
CA ILE A 20 -10.62 8.59 2.17
C ILE A 20 -11.53 8.82 3.39
N ALA A 21 -11.86 7.76 4.14
CA ALA A 21 -12.67 7.87 5.35
C ALA A 21 -11.94 8.65 6.46
N ALA A 22 -10.62 8.44 6.63
CA ALA A 22 -9.80 9.20 7.55
C ALA A 22 -9.73 10.68 7.15
N GLU A 23 -9.43 10.97 5.88
CA GLU A 23 -9.37 12.34 5.35
C GLU A 23 -10.70 13.08 5.53
N SER A 24 -11.83 12.45 5.19
CA SER A 24 -13.17 13.01 5.39
C SER A 24 -13.46 13.31 6.86
N SER A 25 -13.03 12.43 7.77
CA SER A 25 -13.22 12.61 9.21
C SER A 25 -12.38 13.77 9.76
N VAL A 26 -11.12 13.91 9.32
CA VAL A 26 -10.27 15.08 9.63
C VAL A 26 -10.89 16.37 9.08
N SER A 27 -11.39 16.33 7.84
CA SER A 27 -12.05 17.48 7.22
C SER A 27 -13.29 17.91 8.02
N ALA A 28 -14.07 16.95 8.54
CA ALA A 28 -15.21 17.20 9.41
C ALA A 28 -14.83 17.48 10.90
N SER A 29 -13.53 17.47 11.25
CA SER A 29 -13.04 17.59 12.64
C SER A 29 -13.61 16.54 13.60
N LYS A 30 -13.93 15.35 13.06
CA LYS A 30 -14.37 14.16 13.80
C LYS A 30 -13.14 13.35 14.21
N TRP A 31 -12.42 13.85 15.20
CA TRP A 31 -11.09 13.32 15.56
C TRP A 31 -11.09 11.86 16.02
N PRO A 32 -12.02 11.38 16.87
CA PRO A 32 -12.04 9.96 17.26
C PRO A 32 -12.27 9.02 16.07
N GLU A 33 -13.16 9.40 15.15
CA GLU A 33 -13.41 8.66 13.92
C GLU A 33 -12.21 8.72 12.98
N ALA A 34 -11.57 9.88 12.85
CA ALA A 34 -10.36 10.04 12.06
C ALA A 34 -9.23 9.14 12.57
N ASP A 35 -9.03 9.06 13.89
CA ASP A 35 -8.01 8.21 14.51
C ASP A 35 -8.27 6.72 14.24
N SER A 36 -9.54 6.31 14.33
CA SER A 36 -9.96 4.92 14.04
C SER A 36 -9.72 4.55 12.57
N GLN A 37 -10.13 5.41 11.63
CA GLN A 37 -9.95 5.17 10.20
C GLN A 37 -8.47 5.26 9.79
N TRP A 38 -7.71 6.17 10.39
CA TRP A 38 -6.28 6.29 10.15
C TRP A 38 -5.51 5.07 10.65
N THR A 39 -5.88 4.53 11.81
CA THR A 39 -5.29 3.28 12.32
C THR A 39 -5.56 2.11 11.39
N LEU A 40 -6.79 1.99 10.86
CA LEU A 40 -7.13 0.98 9.87
C LEU A 40 -6.26 1.14 8.61
N PHE A 41 -6.25 2.33 8.01
CA PHE A 41 -5.45 2.63 6.82
C PHE A 41 -3.96 2.31 7.01
N THR A 42 -3.36 2.78 8.10
CA THR A 42 -1.91 2.59 8.33
C THR A 42 -1.54 1.14 8.61
N THR A 43 -2.42 0.37 9.26
CA THR A 43 -2.23 -1.06 9.47
C THR A 43 -2.34 -1.83 8.16
N ASP A 44 -3.37 -1.53 7.35
CA ASP A 44 -3.59 -2.19 6.06
C ASP A 44 -2.47 -1.87 5.07
N LEU A 45 -2.05 -0.60 5.00
CA LEU A 45 -0.94 -0.18 4.17
C LEU A 45 0.34 -0.92 4.58
N GLU A 46 0.74 -0.88 5.86
CA GLU A 46 1.97 -1.56 6.28
C GLU A 46 1.91 -3.07 6.01
N THR A 47 0.77 -3.71 6.27
CA THR A 47 0.58 -5.15 5.97
C THR A 47 0.76 -5.43 4.49
N HIS A 48 0.17 -4.61 3.63
CA HIS A 48 0.29 -4.72 2.18
C HIS A 48 1.74 -4.55 1.72
N LEU A 49 2.43 -3.49 2.16
CA LEU A 49 3.83 -3.26 1.80
C LEU A 49 4.73 -4.43 2.26
N GLN A 50 4.45 -5.02 3.43
CA GLN A 50 5.22 -6.17 3.92
C GLN A 50 4.95 -7.44 3.12
N GLN A 51 3.71 -7.72 2.74
CA GLN A 51 3.38 -8.85 1.86
C GLN A 51 4.20 -8.77 0.56
N GLU A 52 4.34 -7.57 0.02
CA GLU A 52 5.13 -7.35 -1.18
C GLU A 52 6.63 -7.50 -0.94
N GLU A 53 7.16 -6.76 0.05
CA GLU A 53 8.59 -6.71 0.32
C GLU A 53 9.18 -8.04 0.77
N THR A 54 8.39 -8.87 1.47
CA THR A 54 8.85 -10.12 2.10
C THR A 54 8.48 -11.38 1.32
N ILE A 55 7.42 -11.35 0.50
CA ILE A 55 6.93 -12.53 -0.22
C ILE A 55 6.92 -12.28 -1.73
N LEU A 56 6.15 -11.28 -2.19
CA LEU A 56 5.88 -11.12 -3.62
C LEU A 56 7.12 -10.71 -4.41
N PHE A 57 7.83 -9.67 -3.97
CA PHE A 57 9.03 -9.17 -4.64
C PHE A 57 10.16 -10.20 -4.62
N PRO A 58 10.48 -10.89 -3.51
CA PRO A 58 11.47 -11.96 -3.53
C PRO A 58 11.11 -13.10 -4.49
N ALA A 59 9.84 -13.51 -4.54
CA ALA A 59 9.39 -14.57 -5.47
C ALA A 59 9.53 -14.13 -6.93
N PHE A 60 9.14 -12.89 -7.25
CA PHE A 60 9.33 -12.30 -8.58
C PHE A 60 10.82 -12.22 -8.97
N GLU A 61 11.67 -11.71 -8.08
CA GLU A 61 13.11 -11.57 -8.29
C GLU A 61 13.77 -12.93 -8.51
N GLN A 62 13.37 -13.95 -7.74
CA GLN A 62 13.87 -15.31 -7.91
C GLN A 62 13.46 -15.93 -9.25
N ALA A 63 12.22 -15.71 -9.69
CA ALA A 63 11.69 -16.27 -10.94
C ALA A 63 12.28 -15.59 -12.19
N THR A 64 12.57 -14.29 -12.11
CA THR A 64 12.99 -13.49 -13.27
C THR A 64 14.49 -13.17 -13.32
N GLY A 65 15.17 -13.26 -12.17
CA GLY A 65 16.54 -12.75 -12.01
C GLY A 65 16.65 -11.22 -11.99
N MET A 66 15.52 -10.49 -12.05
CA MET A 66 15.48 -9.03 -12.10
C MET A 66 15.56 -8.44 -10.68
N THR A 67 16.76 -8.39 -10.09
CA THR A 67 16.97 -7.82 -8.75
C THR A 67 17.19 -6.31 -8.73
N MET A 68 17.45 -5.72 -9.90
CA MET A 68 17.58 -4.28 -10.10
C MET A 68 16.50 -3.86 -11.09
N GLY A 69 15.59 -2.96 -10.69
CA GLY A 69 14.47 -2.54 -11.54
C GLY A 69 13.17 -2.32 -10.76
N PRO A 70 12.03 -2.91 -11.17
CA PRO A 70 10.71 -2.50 -10.70
C PRO A 70 10.55 -2.63 -9.18
N THR A 71 10.99 -3.73 -8.58
CA THR A 71 10.87 -3.97 -7.13
C THR A 71 11.78 -3.05 -6.29
N GLN A 72 12.88 -2.53 -6.86
CA GLN A 72 13.71 -1.53 -6.18
C GLN A 72 13.02 -0.16 -6.14
N VAL A 73 12.37 0.22 -7.25
CA VAL A 73 11.60 1.46 -7.32
C VAL A 73 10.42 1.41 -6.36
N MET A 74 9.70 0.27 -6.29
CA MET A 74 8.58 0.10 -5.35
C MET A 74 9.04 0.28 -3.91
N ARG A 75 10.11 -0.42 -3.47
CA ARG A 75 10.67 -0.27 -2.11
C ARG A 75 11.07 1.18 -1.77
N ALA A 76 11.60 1.93 -2.73
CA ALA A 76 11.95 3.33 -2.51
C ALA A 76 10.70 4.19 -2.28
N GLU A 77 9.62 3.93 -3.00
CA GLU A 77 8.34 4.61 -2.81
C GLU A 77 7.64 4.18 -1.52
N HIS A 78 7.71 2.90 -1.15
CA HIS A 78 7.22 2.41 0.13
C HIS A 78 7.87 3.16 1.30
N ALA A 79 9.18 3.38 1.22
CA ALA A 79 9.90 4.18 2.21
C ALA A 79 9.39 5.64 2.27
N GLN A 80 9.06 6.25 1.12
CA GLN A 80 8.48 7.58 1.05
C GLN A 80 7.05 7.62 1.64
N MET A 81 6.22 6.61 1.34
CA MET A 81 4.88 6.47 1.91
C MET A 81 4.94 6.35 3.43
N ARG A 82 5.81 5.48 3.96
CA ARG A 82 5.99 5.32 5.42
C ARG A 82 6.42 6.62 6.10
N GLN A 83 7.28 7.41 5.45
CA GLN A 83 7.68 8.73 5.97
C GLN A 83 6.50 9.70 6.01
N LEU A 84 5.70 9.79 4.93
CA LEU A 84 4.51 10.64 4.88
C LEU A 84 3.47 10.22 5.93
N VAL A 85 3.25 8.91 6.08
CA VAL A 85 2.35 8.35 7.09
C VAL A 85 2.79 8.73 8.51
N ALA A 86 4.08 8.65 8.81
CA ALA A 86 4.61 9.06 10.11
C ALA A 86 4.37 10.56 10.38
N GLU A 87 4.59 11.42 9.38
CA GLU A 87 4.32 12.86 9.49
C GLU A 87 2.84 13.16 9.67
N MET A 88 1.96 12.51 8.89
CA MET A 88 0.51 12.65 8.97
C MET A 88 -0.03 12.18 10.32
N THR A 89 0.50 11.09 10.86
CA THR A 89 0.15 10.59 12.20
C THR A 89 0.42 11.63 13.28
N GLN A 90 1.56 12.33 13.20
CA GLN A 90 1.86 13.43 14.12
C GLN A 90 0.86 14.59 13.98
N GLN A 91 0.46 14.93 12.75
CA GLN A 91 -0.51 15.99 12.52
C GLN A 91 -1.90 15.62 13.01
N LEU A 92 -2.28 14.35 12.87
CA LEU A 92 -3.54 13.83 13.39
C LEU A 92 -3.59 13.91 14.92
N SER A 93 -2.53 13.46 15.60
CA SER A 93 -2.41 13.57 17.06
C SER A 93 -2.44 15.03 17.54
N ALA A 94 -1.84 15.94 16.79
CA ALA A 94 -1.88 17.37 17.06
C ALA A 94 -3.20 18.06 16.64
N GLN A 95 -4.14 17.31 16.05
CA GLN A 95 -5.38 17.83 15.45
C GLN A 95 -5.14 18.98 14.45
N ASN A 96 -3.99 18.96 13.77
CA ASN A 96 -3.58 19.95 12.80
C ASN A 96 -4.21 19.65 11.43
N LYS A 97 -5.50 19.97 11.30
CA LYS A 97 -6.31 19.74 10.09
C LYS A 97 -5.63 20.24 8.82
N ALA A 98 -5.15 21.48 8.80
CA ALA A 98 -4.60 22.08 7.59
C ALA A 98 -3.35 21.33 7.09
N LYS A 99 -2.44 20.96 8.01
CA LYS A 99 -1.22 20.23 7.63
C LYS A 99 -1.53 18.78 7.28
N PHE A 100 -2.45 18.12 7.98
CA PHE A 100 -2.88 16.76 7.64
C PHE A 100 -3.44 16.70 6.21
N LEU A 101 -4.37 17.60 5.86
CA LEU A 101 -4.98 17.63 4.52
C LEU A 101 -3.97 17.99 3.41
N GLY A 102 -2.99 18.87 3.69
CA GLY A 102 -1.93 19.14 2.72
C GLY A 102 -1.00 17.94 2.47
N LEU A 103 -0.76 17.12 3.50
CA LEU A 103 0.02 15.89 3.37
C LEU A 103 -0.80 14.77 2.72
N SER A 104 -2.11 14.70 2.96
CA SER A 104 -2.99 13.67 2.38
C SER A 104 -3.02 13.76 0.86
N GLU A 105 -3.09 14.96 0.28
CA GLU A 105 -2.98 15.16 -1.17
C GLU A 105 -1.68 14.59 -1.75
N THR A 106 -0.55 14.78 -1.05
CA THR A 106 0.75 14.27 -1.48
C THR A 106 0.80 12.75 -1.42
N LEU A 107 0.32 12.16 -0.32
CA LEU A 107 0.29 10.71 -0.16
C LEU A 107 -0.65 10.04 -1.17
N MET A 108 -1.83 10.61 -1.41
CA MET A 108 -2.80 10.10 -2.39
C MET A 108 -2.19 10.02 -3.80
N ILE A 109 -1.51 11.09 -4.25
CA ILE A 109 -0.86 11.11 -5.57
C ILE A 109 0.23 10.04 -5.64
N LEU A 110 1.04 9.90 -4.59
CA LEU A 110 2.10 8.89 -4.52
C LEU A 110 1.50 7.48 -4.60
N MET A 111 0.48 7.16 -3.80
CA MET A 111 -0.21 5.86 -3.83
C MET A 111 -0.82 5.58 -5.20
N GLN A 112 -1.52 6.53 -5.82
CA GLN A 112 -2.09 6.32 -7.15
C GLN A 112 -1.03 6.00 -8.21
N GLN A 113 0.07 6.75 -8.24
CA GLN A 113 1.16 6.52 -9.18
C GLN A 113 1.87 5.19 -8.93
N HIS A 114 2.02 4.84 -7.66
CA HIS A 114 2.60 3.57 -7.21
C HIS A 114 1.72 2.39 -7.65
N ASN A 115 0.46 2.37 -7.23
CA ASN A 115 -0.53 1.33 -7.53
C ASN A 115 -0.64 1.11 -9.05
N MET A 116 -0.65 2.18 -9.85
CA MET A 116 -0.67 2.06 -11.32
C MET A 116 0.50 1.24 -11.88
N LYS A 117 1.72 1.41 -11.34
CA LYS A 117 2.89 0.65 -11.81
C LYS A 117 2.79 -0.82 -11.44
N GLU A 118 2.25 -1.10 -10.26
CA GLU A 118 2.10 -2.47 -9.82
C GLU A 118 0.99 -3.20 -10.57
N GLU A 119 -0.18 -2.59 -10.64
CA GLU A 119 -1.36 -3.18 -11.28
C GLU A 119 -1.18 -3.36 -12.79
N GLN A 120 -0.54 -2.40 -13.46
CA GLN A 120 -0.38 -2.45 -14.92
C GLN A 120 0.85 -3.24 -15.36
N MET A 121 1.87 -3.35 -14.51
CA MET A 121 3.13 -4.00 -14.89
C MET A 121 3.54 -5.11 -13.92
N LEU A 122 3.78 -4.79 -12.65
CA LEU A 122 4.45 -5.73 -11.74
C LEU A 122 3.60 -6.97 -11.43
N TYR A 123 2.31 -6.83 -11.12
CA TYR A 123 1.46 -7.97 -10.81
C TYR A 123 1.19 -8.86 -12.04
N PRO A 124 0.87 -8.32 -13.23
CA PRO A 124 0.77 -9.14 -14.44
C PRO A 124 2.08 -9.88 -14.77
N MET A 125 3.22 -9.20 -14.63
CA MET A 125 4.53 -9.83 -14.84
C MET A 125 4.79 -10.94 -13.82
N THR A 126 4.50 -10.70 -12.55
CA THR A 126 4.65 -11.67 -11.46
C THR A 126 3.78 -12.90 -11.72
N GLN A 127 2.51 -12.70 -12.04
CA GLN A 127 1.58 -13.78 -12.37
C GLN A 127 2.05 -14.62 -13.57
N ALA A 128 2.67 -14.00 -14.57
CA ALA A 128 3.12 -14.68 -15.79
C ALA A 128 4.45 -15.44 -15.62
N HIS A 129 5.34 -14.99 -14.73
CA HIS A 129 6.68 -15.57 -14.57
C HIS A 129 6.81 -16.53 -13.39
N LEU A 130 5.91 -16.47 -12.40
CA LEU A 130 5.93 -17.40 -11.27
C LEU A 130 5.56 -18.83 -11.72
N PRO A 131 6.39 -19.84 -11.43
CA PRO A 131 6.07 -21.24 -11.73
C PRO A 131 4.84 -21.76 -10.98
N ASP A 132 4.62 -21.28 -9.75
CA ASP A 132 3.47 -21.62 -8.90
C ASP A 132 2.92 -20.35 -8.22
N ALA A 133 2.21 -19.55 -9.02
CA ALA A 133 1.61 -18.31 -8.55
C ALA A 133 0.54 -18.53 -7.47
N ASP A 134 -0.16 -19.67 -7.50
CA ASP A 134 -1.18 -20.00 -6.50
C ASP A 134 -0.55 -20.23 -5.13
N ALA A 135 0.56 -20.97 -5.04
CA ALA A 135 1.26 -21.18 -3.78
C ALA A 135 1.80 -19.87 -3.18
N VAL A 136 2.35 -18.98 -4.01
CA VAL A 136 2.81 -17.66 -3.56
C VAL A 136 1.63 -16.82 -3.07
N LEU A 137 0.51 -16.83 -3.78
CA LEU A 137 -0.69 -16.10 -3.35
C LEU A 137 -1.25 -16.62 -2.01
N GLN A 138 -1.17 -17.92 -1.74
CA GLN A 138 -1.56 -18.46 -0.43
C GLN A 138 -0.63 -17.96 0.70
N GLN A 139 0.67 -17.80 0.44
CA GLN A 139 1.60 -17.23 1.42
C GLN A 139 1.26 -15.76 1.68
N VAL A 140 1.02 -14.98 0.64
CA VAL A 140 0.60 -13.57 0.75
C VAL A 140 -0.67 -13.45 1.61
N LYS A 141 -1.68 -14.28 1.34
CA LYS A 141 -2.94 -14.29 2.11
C LYS A 141 -2.79 -14.72 3.57
N ALA A 142 -1.77 -15.52 3.88
CA ALA A 142 -1.50 -16.00 5.22
C ALA A 142 -0.64 -15.03 6.05
N TYR A 143 -0.10 -13.97 5.42
CA TYR A 143 0.66 -12.94 6.11
C TYR A 143 -0.24 -12.18 7.09
N SER A 144 0.16 -12.13 8.37
CA SER A 144 -0.59 -11.53 9.49
C SER A 144 0.28 -10.60 10.31
#